data_AF-A0AAJ1CFL5-F1
#
_entry.id   AF-A0AAJ1CFL5-F1
#
_cell.length_a   1.000
_cell.length_b   1.000
_cell.length_c   1.000
_cell.angle_alpha   90.00
_cell.angle_beta   90.00
_cell.angle_gamma   90.00
#
_symmetry.space_group_name_H-M   'P 1'
#
loop_
_entity.id
_entity.type
_entity.pdbx_description
1 polymer ?
#
loop_
_entity_poly.entity_id
_entity_poly.type
_entity_poly.pdbx_seq_one_letter_code
_entity_poly.pdbx_strand_id
1 'polypeptide(L)'
;MSNLFCHLNPVPRIGTTIAAALLSLAAFTACENNGAARPLDRWHDGEREIRTPSPAVTAGRTLLAAGDYGNFRLTGEALTQPGAQAALLFHTDGESGYEVVFRNGAIDGTRKSGSLASVRNLYRSLADDGEWFGFEVTVRGRNIVVRIDTTEVVCYTEPEHPYRTQAHARQLLGHGAIALRGVQGEVAFRNLAIERLGAQARNEADTLPPVDERTDGVIRFQQRDFPVIDYHVHLKGGLTKERAHAMSMNYGINYGVAPNAGEGGVGRMLADDGEVYAYFDEVERMPFLCGVQGEGRKWTATFSQEALGVFDYLFTDAMTIIDHKGRNSRIYRPEEVHYDGVTKEQYMDHLVDQTVKILTNEPADIYANPTYLPDDMQADYDRYWTDARVDRVLDVLERYGIALEINARYRIPSFGIIRRAKQRGIKFTFGTNNVDADFGRLEYSLEAVEKCGLTADDIWFPAMSVRRVRPVVLYNKFE
;
A
#
# COMPACT_ATOMS: atom_id res chain seq x y z
N MET A 1 53.12 0.74 41.97
CA MET A 1 53.27 -0.44 41.09
C MET A 1 52.15 -0.33 40.07
N SER A 2 52.37 0.44 39.01
CA SER A 2 52.99 0.03 37.74
C SER A 2 51.90 -0.28 36.72
N ASN A 3 51.76 0.67 35.79
CA ASN A 3 50.99 0.57 34.56
C ASN A 3 51.28 -0.76 33.84
N LEU A 4 50.23 -1.48 33.48
CA LEU A 4 50.28 -2.51 32.44
C LEU A 4 49.50 -1.99 31.23
N PHE A 5 50.22 -1.37 30.29
CA PHE A 5 49.82 -1.32 28.89
C PHE A 5 50.54 -2.47 28.18
N CYS A 6 49.80 -3.39 27.58
CA CYS A 6 50.32 -4.33 26.60
C CYS A 6 49.34 -4.48 25.44
N HIS A 7 49.93 -4.37 24.26
CA HIS A 7 49.35 -4.35 22.93
C HIS A 7 48.46 -5.55 22.59
N LEU A 8 47.40 -5.29 21.84
CA LEU A 8 46.85 -6.23 20.84
C LEU A 8 46.67 -5.47 19.52
N ASN A 9 47.34 -5.98 18.49
CA ASN A 9 47.29 -5.49 17.11
C ASN A 9 45.87 -5.59 16.53
N PRO A 10 45.35 -4.60 15.79
CA PRO A 10 44.20 -4.81 14.95
C PRO A 10 44.61 -5.47 13.62
N VAL A 11 43.98 -6.61 13.35
CA VAL A 11 43.94 -7.27 12.04
C VAL A 11 43.31 -6.31 11.02
N PRO A 12 43.89 -6.09 9.83
CA PRO A 12 43.24 -5.28 8.81
C PRO A 12 42.05 -6.05 8.24
N ARG A 13 40.83 -5.55 8.48
CA ARG A 13 39.66 -5.92 7.70
C ARG A 13 39.89 -5.43 6.28
N ILE A 14 39.90 -6.37 5.34
CA ILE A 14 39.87 -6.11 3.90
C ILE A 14 38.49 -5.51 3.60
N GLY A 15 38.41 -4.17 3.68
CA GLY A 15 37.33 -3.41 3.09
C GLY A 15 37.66 -3.24 1.62
N THR A 16 36.87 -3.84 0.75
CA THR A 16 36.87 -3.56 -0.69
C THR A 16 36.28 -2.16 -0.87
N THR A 17 37.11 -1.14 -0.75
CA THR A 17 36.82 0.22 -1.19
C THR A 17 36.75 0.15 -2.72
N ILE A 18 35.54 0.22 -3.28
CA ILE A 18 35.37 0.52 -4.70
C ILE A 18 35.93 1.94 -4.87
N ALA A 19 37.11 2.02 -5.49
CA ALA A 19 37.72 3.28 -5.87
C ALA A 19 36.74 3.99 -6.81
N ALA A 20 36.27 5.16 -6.41
CA ALA A 20 35.60 6.11 -7.29
C ALA A 20 36.59 6.51 -8.39
N ALA A 21 36.57 5.77 -9.49
CA ALA A 21 37.15 6.25 -10.74
C ALA A 21 36.28 7.41 -11.20
N LEU A 22 36.75 8.63 -10.94
CA LEU A 22 36.29 9.85 -11.59
C LEU A 22 36.48 9.67 -13.11
N LEU A 23 35.49 9.08 -13.76
CA LEU A 23 35.29 9.17 -15.20
C LEU A 23 34.93 10.63 -15.47
N SER A 24 35.94 11.40 -15.86
CA SER A 24 35.77 12.67 -16.55
C SER A 24 35.04 12.42 -17.87
N LEU A 25 33.71 12.32 -17.80
CA LEU A 25 32.85 12.46 -18.97
C LEU A 25 33.12 13.86 -19.53
N ALA A 26 33.83 13.92 -20.65
CA ALA A 26 33.94 15.12 -21.44
C ALA A 26 32.51 15.61 -21.74
N ALA A 27 32.16 16.77 -21.20
CA ALA A 27 30.92 17.45 -21.48
C ALA A 27 30.91 17.85 -22.96
N PHE A 28 30.46 16.94 -23.83
CA PHE A 28 29.97 17.33 -25.13
C PHE A 28 28.65 18.06 -24.91
N THR A 29 28.71 19.39 -24.81
CA THR A 29 27.56 20.26 -25.07
C THR A 29 27.21 20.13 -26.54
N ALA A 30 26.60 19.00 -26.91
CA ALA A 30 25.83 18.94 -28.14
C ALA A 30 24.60 19.83 -27.90
N CYS A 31 24.39 20.81 -28.78
CA CYS A 31 23.08 21.44 -28.91
C CYS A 31 22.09 20.33 -29.31
N GLU A 32 21.50 19.67 -28.33
CA GLU A 32 20.58 18.57 -28.58
C GLU A 32 19.22 19.13 -28.95
N ASN A 33 18.75 18.76 -30.14
CA ASN A 33 17.39 19.01 -30.61
C ASN A 33 16.38 18.53 -29.56
N ASN A 34 15.74 19.46 -28.86
CA ASN A 34 14.61 19.19 -27.99
C ASN A 34 13.51 18.46 -28.81
N GLY A 35 12.90 17.43 -28.23
CA GLY A 35 11.66 16.82 -28.75
C GLY A 35 11.78 15.55 -29.60
N ALA A 36 12.98 15.07 -29.97
CA ALA A 36 13.12 13.77 -30.64
C ALA A 36 13.56 12.69 -29.65
N ALA A 37 12.75 11.63 -29.49
CA ALA A 37 13.13 10.46 -28.71
C ALA A 37 14.33 9.74 -29.34
N ARG A 38 15.34 9.41 -28.53
CA ARG A 38 16.54 8.69 -28.94
C ARG A 38 16.66 7.37 -28.19
N PRO A 39 17.16 6.29 -28.84
CA PRO A 39 17.44 5.04 -28.15
C PRO A 39 18.42 5.24 -26.99
N LEU A 40 18.13 4.63 -25.84
CA LEU A 40 19.02 4.56 -24.70
C LEU A 40 19.74 3.19 -24.73
N ASP A 41 20.74 3.08 -25.62
CA ASP A 41 21.43 1.81 -25.94
C ASP A 41 22.90 1.75 -25.50
N ARG A 42 23.43 2.81 -24.87
CA ARG A 42 24.82 2.89 -24.40
C ARG A 42 24.89 2.96 -22.88
N TRP A 43 25.58 1.99 -22.31
CA TRP A 43 25.66 1.76 -20.88
C TRP A 43 27.11 1.62 -20.45
N HIS A 44 27.40 1.92 -19.19
CA HIS A 44 28.68 1.63 -18.56
C HIS A 44 28.42 0.78 -17.31
N ASP A 45 29.13 -0.35 -17.17
CA ASP A 45 28.92 -1.28 -16.04
C ASP A 45 29.87 -1.05 -14.85
N GLY A 46 30.67 0.01 -14.92
CA GLY A 46 31.73 0.33 -13.97
C GLY A 46 33.12 -0.04 -14.48
N GLU A 47 33.21 -0.95 -15.46
CA GLU A 47 34.49 -1.39 -16.04
C GLU A 47 34.61 -1.01 -17.52
N ARG A 48 33.52 -1.10 -18.28
CA ARG A 48 33.52 -0.89 -19.73
C ARG A 48 32.19 -0.34 -20.24
N GLU A 49 32.26 0.22 -21.45
CA GLU A 49 31.07 0.56 -22.24
C GLU A 49 30.42 -0.70 -22.82
N ILE A 50 29.10 -0.78 -22.73
CA ILE A 50 28.24 -1.82 -23.26
C ILE A 50 27.21 -1.14 -24.17
N ARG A 51 27.15 -1.58 -25.42
CA ARG A 51 26.13 -1.12 -26.36
C ARG A 51 25.10 -2.21 -26.61
N THR A 52 23.89 -2.05 -26.09
CA THR A 52 22.78 -2.99 -26.25
C THR A 52 21.42 -2.28 -26.18
N PRO A 53 20.48 -2.59 -27.09
CA PRO A 53 19.10 -2.12 -27.00
C PRO A 53 18.25 -2.93 -26.00
N SER A 54 18.80 -4.00 -25.43
CA SER A 54 18.10 -4.89 -24.50
C SER A 54 18.99 -5.23 -23.30
N PRO A 55 19.25 -4.27 -22.40
CA PRO A 55 20.06 -4.52 -21.21
C PRO A 55 19.31 -5.41 -20.22
N ALA A 56 20.05 -6.21 -19.48
CA ALA A 56 19.56 -6.94 -18.31
C ALA A 56 20.47 -6.68 -17.12
N VAL A 57 19.89 -6.58 -15.93
CA VAL A 57 20.64 -6.36 -14.69
C VAL A 57 20.34 -7.46 -13.70
N THR A 58 21.40 -7.98 -13.09
CA THR A 58 21.37 -8.96 -12.01
C THR A 58 21.73 -8.30 -10.68
N ALA A 59 21.42 -8.96 -9.57
CA ALA A 59 21.73 -8.46 -8.23
C ALA A 59 23.18 -7.92 -8.10
N GLY A 60 23.31 -6.64 -7.72
CA GLY A 60 24.58 -5.96 -7.53
C GLY A 60 25.21 -5.37 -8.80
N ARG A 61 24.64 -5.60 -9.99
CA ARG A 61 25.06 -4.93 -11.23
C ARG A 61 24.32 -3.61 -11.41
N THR A 62 25.07 -2.56 -11.77
CA THR A 62 24.54 -1.26 -12.19
C THR A 62 25.00 -0.96 -13.60
N LEU A 63 24.09 -0.50 -14.45
CA LEU A 63 24.36 0.02 -15.79
C LEU A 63 24.02 1.50 -15.80
N LEU A 64 25.02 2.36 -15.96
CA LEU A 64 24.86 3.80 -16.05
C LEU A 64 24.79 4.23 -17.51
N ALA A 65 23.73 4.91 -17.91
CA ALA A 65 23.62 5.47 -19.25
C ALA A 65 24.43 6.77 -19.36
N ALA A 66 25.05 6.99 -20.53
CA ALA A 66 25.71 8.27 -20.81
C ALA A 66 24.65 9.37 -21.05
N GLY A 67 24.79 10.50 -20.37
CA GLY A 67 23.94 11.67 -20.56
C GLY A 67 23.69 12.43 -19.26
N ASP A 68 23.24 13.68 -19.40
CA ASP A 68 22.82 14.54 -18.30
C ASP A 68 21.44 15.09 -18.63
N TYR A 69 20.41 14.67 -17.87
CA TYR A 69 19.00 14.91 -18.14
C TYR A 69 18.36 15.69 -17.00
N GLY A 70 17.62 16.76 -17.33
CA GLY A 70 16.73 17.48 -16.40
C GLY A 70 15.27 17.14 -16.68
N ASN A 71 14.63 17.84 -17.61
CA ASN A 71 13.28 17.44 -18.05
C ASN A 71 13.39 16.37 -19.15
N PHE A 72 12.72 15.24 -18.96
CA PHE A 72 12.73 14.14 -19.93
C PHE A 72 11.45 13.31 -19.89
N ARG A 73 11.21 12.57 -20.97
CA ARG A 73 10.30 11.42 -21.02
C ARG A 73 11.11 10.19 -21.41
N LEU A 74 11.12 9.19 -20.54
CA LEU A 74 11.77 7.90 -20.76
C LEU A 74 10.69 6.84 -20.87
N THR A 75 10.69 6.11 -21.98
CA THR A 75 9.78 4.97 -22.23
C THR A 75 10.58 3.70 -22.41
N GLY A 76 9.98 2.56 -22.07
CA GLY A 76 10.51 1.26 -22.45
C GLY A 76 9.62 0.12 -21.98
N GLU A 77 10.14 -1.09 -22.08
CA GLU A 77 9.51 -2.28 -21.54
C GLU A 77 10.45 -2.96 -20.56
N ALA A 78 9.89 -3.56 -19.51
CA ALA A 78 10.59 -4.37 -18.53
C ALA A 78 9.98 -5.77 -18.46
N LEU A 79 10.79 -6.74 -18.05
CA LEU A 79 10.35 -8.10 -17.76
C LEU A 79 11.01 -8.54 -16.45
N THR A 80 10.17 -8.86 -15.47
CA THR A 80 10.60 -9.44 -14.20
C THR A 80 10.32 -10.94 -14.20
N GLN A 81 11.22 -11.70 -13.59
CA GLN A 81 10.97 -13.10 -13.23
C GLN A 81 10.41 -13.17 -11.80
N PRO A 82 9.74 -14.27 -11.42
CA PRO A 82 9.25 -14.45 -10.06
C PRO A 82 10.33 -14.16 -9.00
N GLY A 83 10.05 -13.18 -8.14
CA GLY A 83 10.96 -12.76 -7.06
C GLY A 83 12.13 -11.87 -7.51
N ALA A 84 12.27 -11.55 -8.80
CA ALA A 84 13.27 -10.60 -9.28
C ALA A 84 12.91 -9.16 -8.90
N GLN A 85 13.92 -8.30 -8.82
CA GLN A 85 13.78 -6.88 -8.56
C GLN A 85 14.93 -6.10 -9.17
N ALA A 86 14.58 -4.98 -9.81
CA ALA A 86 15.52 -3.96 -10.23
C ALA A 86 15.00 -2.55 -9.89
N ALA A 87 15.85 -1.56 -10.06
CA ALA A 87 15.51 -0.15 -9.95
C ALA A 87 16.04 0.62 -11.16
N LEU A 88 15.24 1.57 -11.66
CA LEU A 88 15.69 2.59 -12.59
C LEU A 88 15.92 3.88 -11.81
N LEU A 89 17.15 4.38 -11.84
CA LEU A 89 17.53 5.62 -11.19
C LEU A 89 17.56 6.76 -12.21
N PHE A 90 17.15 7.95 -11.80
CA PHE A 90 17.22 9.16 -12.63
C PHE A 90 17.61 10.39 -11.82
N HIS A 91 18.16 11.40 -12.50
CA HIS A 91 18.88 12.51 -11.86
C HIS A 91 19.98 11.98 -10.92
N THR A 92 20.65 10.92 -11.38
CA THR A 92 21.57 10.14 -10.56
C THR A 92 23.00 10.29 -11.05
N ASP A 93 23.94 10.16 -10.13
CA ASP A 93 25.35 9.89 -10.38
C ASP A 93 25.70 8.39 -10.22
N GLY A 94 24.68 7.54 -10.04
CA GLY A 94 24.80 6.14 -9.68
C GLY A 94 24.31 5.84 -8.26
N GLU A 95 24.22 6.86 -7.39
CA GLU A 95 23.77 6.72 -6.00
C GLU A 95 22.67 7.71 -5.60
N SER A 96 22.64 8.92 -6.18
CA SER A 96 21.66 9.97 -5.86
C SER A 96 20.39 9.90 -6.71
N GLY A 97 19.48 10.84 -6.47
CA GLY A 97 18.27 11.02 -7.28
C GLY A 97 17.15 10.09 -6.85
N TYR A 98 16.24 9.82 -7.77
CA TYR A 98 15.04 9.02 -7.52
C TYR A 98 15.14 7.65 -8.16
N GLU A 99 14.38 6.70 -7.63
CA GLU A 99 14.38 5.32 -8.08
C GLU A 99 12.95 4.85 -8.36
N VAL A 100 12.75 4.24 -9.54
CA VAL A 100 11.52 3.52 -9.89
C VAL A 100 11.77 2.03 -9.74
N VAL A 101 10.95 1.36 -8.94
CA VAL A 101 11.06 -0.09 -8.68
C VAL A 101 10.47 -0.88 -9.84
N PHE A 102 11.09 -2.02 -10.16
CA PHE A 102 10.57 -3.07 -11.06
C PHE A 102 10.55 -4.38 -10.29
N ARG A 103 9.36 -4.80 -9.86
CA ARG A 103 9.07 -6.04 -9.12
C ARG A 103 7.59 -6.34 -9.21
N ASN A 104 7.23 -7.49 -9.77
CA ASN A 104 5.85 -7.95 -9.84
C ASN A 104 5.59 -9.03 -8.78
N GLY A 105 4.44 -9.70 -8.87
CA GLY A 105 4.06 -10.79 -7.98
C GLY A 105 3.09 -10.39 -6.86
N ALA A 106 3.02 -11.23 -5.83
CA ALA A 106 2.00 -11.16 -4.79
C ALA A 106 2.02 -9.86 -3.97
N ILE A 107 0.85 -9.45 -3.45
CA ILE A 107 0.72 -8.34 -2.51
C ILE A 107 1.19 -8.86 -1.13
N ASP A 108 2.49 -8.69 -0.86
CA ASP A 108 3.24 -9.28 0.25
C ASP A 108 3.97 -8.22 1.11
N GLY A 109 3.65 -6.94 0.88
CA GLY A 109 4.28 -5.80 1.55
C GLY A 109 5.57 -5.31 0.93
N THR A 110 6.13 -5.99 -0.08
CA THR A 110 7.23 -5.38 -0.84
C THR A 110 6.70 -4.34 -1.83
N ARG A 111 7.51 -3.32 -2.09
CA ARG A 111 7.27 -2.34 -3.17
C ARG A 111 7.13 -3.05 -4.51
N LYS A 112 6.22 -2.56 -5.35
CA LYS A 112 5.89 -3.12 -6.67
C LYS A 112 6.26 -2.20 -7.82
N SER A 113 6.24 -2.75 -9.03
CA SER A 113 6.57 -2.05 -10.27
C SER A 113 5.88 -0.70 -10.38
N GLY A 114 6.67 0.34 -10.68
CA GLY A 114 6.20 1.72 -10.78
C GLY A 114 6.30 2.53 -9.49
N SER A 115 6.62 1.91 -8.34
CA SER A 115 6.86 2.64 -7.10
C SER A 115 7.98 3.67 -7.26
N LEU A 116 7.74 4.91 -6.84
CA LEU A 116 8.81 5.88 -6.60
C LEU A 116 9.36 5.62 -5.19
N ALA A 117 10.47 4.89 -5.13
CA ALA A 117 10.97 4.25 -3.93
C ALA A 117 11.06 5.21 -2.73
N SER A 118 10.41 4.84 -1.63
CA SER A 118 10.43 5.58 -0.35
C SER A 118 9.75 6.97 -0.40
N VAL A 119 9.00 7.27 -1.46
CA VAL A 119 8.27 8.54 -1.65
C VAL A 119 6.81 8.31 -2.02
N ARG A 120 6.56 7.49 -3.04
CA ARG A 120 5.22 7.01 -3.47
C ARG A 120 5.32 5.53 -3.78
N ASN A 121 5.26 4.72 -2.73
CA ASN A 121 5.33 3.26 -2.84
C ASN A 121 3.99 2.69 -3.31
N LEU A 122 4.06 1.65 -4.14
CA LEU A 122 2.94 0.81 -4.56
C LEU A 122 3.11 -0.58 -3.97
N TYR A 123 2.02 -1.19 -3.53
CA TYR A 123 2.04 -2.54 -2.95
C TYR A 123 1.34 -3.60 -3.81
N ARG A 124 0.67 -3.19 -4.90
CA ARG A 124 0.11 -4.06 -5.92
C ARG A 124 0.74 -3.74 -7.28
N SER A 125 1.06 -4.78 -8.05
CA SER A 125 1.52 -4.65 -9.43
C SER A 125 0.34 -4.63 -10.40
N LEU A 126 0.46 -3.86 -11.48
CA LEU A 126 -0.43 -3.94 -12.65
C LEU A 126 0.15 -4.80 -13.78
N ALA A 127 1.33 -5.36 -13.57
CA ALA A 127 2.02 -6.24 -14.50
C ALA A 127 2.35 -7.58 -13.84
N ASP A 128 2.43 -8.62 -14.66
CA ASP A 128 2.71 -9.99 -14.23
C ASP A 128 4.19 -10.36 -14.41
N ASP A 129 4.66 -11.35 -13.65
CA ASP A 129 5.97 -11.93 -13.85
C ASP A 129 6.00 -12.80 -15.12
N GLY A 130 7.14 -12.80 -15.82
CA GLY A 130 7.35 -13.57 -17.05
C GLY A 130 6.84 -12.89 -18.32
N GLU A 131 6.17 -11.75 -18.20
CA GLU A 131 5.64 -10.97 -19.32
C GLU A 131 6.36 -9.63 -19.47
N TRP A 132 6.41 -9.13 -20.71
CA TRP A 132 6.90 -7.78 -20.99
C TRP A 132 5.77 -6.78 -20.72
N PHE A 133 6.05 -5.78 -19.91
CA PHE A 133 5.12 -4.67 -19.64
C PHE A 133 5.77 -3.34 -19.96
N GLY A 134 4.97 -2.41 -20.47
CA GLY A 134 5.41 -1.06 -20.77
C GLY A 134 5.58 -0.22 -19.51
N PHE A 135 6.51 0.73 -19.55
CA PHE A 135 6.61 1.76 -18.53
C PHE A 135 6.99 3.11 -19.14
N GLU A 136 6.60 4.17 -18.44
CA GLU A 136 7.05 5.54 -18.72
C GLU A 136 7.48 6.22 -17.42
N VAL A 137 8.62 6.91 -17.46
CA VAL A 137 9.04 7.85 -16.42
C VAL A 137 9.20 9.22 -17.06
N THR A 138 8.42 10.19 -16.59
CA THR A 138 8.46 11.55 -17.11
C THR A 138 8.74 12.56 -16.00
N VAL A 139 9.73 13.42 -16.23
CA VAL A 139 10.11 14.51 -15.33
C VAL A 139 9.89 15.85 -16.02
N ARG A 140 9.10 16.72 -15.39
CA ARG A 140 8.73 18.06 -15.87
C ARG A 140 8.88 19.08 -14.75
N GLY A 141 10.03 19.74 -14.68
CA GLY A 141 10.37 20.62 -13.57
C GLY A 141 10.48 19.83 -12.27
N ARG A 142 9.54 20.02 -11.34
CA ARG A 142 9.47 19.29 -10.07
C ARG A 142 8.49 18.11 -10.06
N ASN A 143 7.77 17.91 -11.15
CA ASN A 143 6.77 16.85 -11.27
C ASN A 143 7.37 15.59 -11.87
N ILE A 144 7.17 14.45 -11.20
CA ILE A 144 7.52 13.10 -11.62
C ILE A 144 6.22 12.34 -11.87
N VAL A 145 6.08 11.77 -13.07
CA VAL A 145 5.02 10.81 -13.41
C VAL A 145 5.64 9.47 -13.73
N VAL A 146 5.07 8.40 -13.17
CA VAL A 146 5.40 7.02 -13.53
C VAL A 146 4.13 6.35 -14.05
N ARG A 147 4.23 5.69 -15.21
CA ARG A 147 3.17 4.85 -15.77
C ARG A 147 3.63 3.41 -15.92
N ILE A 148 2.71 2.49 -15.67
CA ILE A 148 2.82 1.07 -16.04
C ILE A 148 1.74 0.83 -17.10
N ASP A 149 2.16 0.34 -18.26
CA ASP A 149 1.39 0.31 -19.49
C ASP A 149 0.70 1.65 -19.78
N THR A 150 -0.62 1.71 -19.67
CA THR A 150 -1.42 2.91 -19.93
C THR A 150 -1.82 3.66 -18.66
N THR A 151 -1.50 3.14 -17.48
CA THR A 151 -2.00 3.63 -16.19
C THR A 151 -0.94 4.45 -15.48
N GLU A 152 -1.24 5.72 -15.16
CA GLU A 152 -0.42 6.50 -14.23
C GLU A 152 -0.53 5.89 -12.84
N VAL A 153 0.59 5.54 -12.23
CA VAL A 153 0.60 4.95 -10.88
C VAL A 153 1.29 5.85 -9.86
N VAL A 154 2.08 6.82 -10.33
CA VAL A 154 2.65 7.89 -9.51
C VAL A 154 2.48 9.21 -10.26
N CYS A 155 1.98 10.22 -9.55
CA CYS A 155 2.14 11.63 -9.88
C CYS A 155 2.61 12.35 -8.62
N TYR A 156 3.87 12.79 -8.61
CA TYR A 156 4.50 13.41 -7.44
C TYR A 156 5.16 14.72 -7.83
N THR A 157 4.81 15.79 -7.12
CA THR A 157 5.49 17.08 -7.26
C THR A 157 6.36 17.33 -6.03
N GLU A 158 7.68 17.34 -6.24
CA GLU A 158 8.66 17.63 -5.18
C GLU A 158 8.41 19.06 -4.65
N PRO A 159 8.10 19.24 -3.35
CA PRO A 159 7.90 20.57 -2.78
C PRO A 159 9.24 21.31 -2.69
N GLU A 160 9.20 22.60 -2.37
CA GLU A 160 10.43 23.40 -2.18
C GLU A 160 11.30 22.90 -1.03
N HIS A 161 10.67 22.31 -0.01
CA HIS A 161 11.34 21.75 1.15
C HIS A 161 10.90 20.30 1.35
N PRO A 162 11.40 19.36 0.53
CA PRO A 162 11.03 17.95 0.64
C PRO A 162 11.50 17.35 1.96
N TYR A 163 10.66 16.50 2.55
CA TYR A 163 11.05 15.75 3.74
C TYR A 163 11.88 14.54 3.33
N ARG A 164 13.16 14.53 3.70
CA ARG A 164 14.05 13.38 3.52
C ARG A 164 14.68 12.98 4.84
N THR A 165 14.76 11.68 5.10
CA THR A 165 15.58 11.18 6.22
C THR A 165 17.06 11.33 5.86
N GLN A 166 17.95 11.13 6.85
CA GLN A 166 19.39 11.16 6.59
C GLN A 166 19.83 10.15 5.52
N ALA A 167 19.20 8.97 5.49
CA ALA A 167 19.48 7.93 4.49
C ALA A 167 19.09 8.35 3.05
N HIS A 168 18.10 9.23 2.92
CA HIS A 168 17.57 9.69 1.63
C HIS A 168 17.91 11.17 1.34
N ALA A 169 18.90 11.74 2.02
CA ALA A 169 19.24 13.16 1.88
C ALA A 169 19.62 13.58 0.45
N ARG A 170 20.03 12.62 -0.39
CA ARG A 170 20.41 12.82 -1.81
C ARG A 170 19.28 12.45 -2.79
N GLN A 171 18.09 12.11 -2.31
CA GLN A 171 16.91 11.83 -3.13
C GLN A 171 16.18 13.13 -3.45
N LEU A 172 16.76 13.89 -4.39
CA LEU A 172 16.30 15.22 -4.81
C LEU A 172 16.29 15.36 -6.33
N LEU A 173 15.37 16.16 -6.86
CA LEU A 173 15.36 16.51 -8.27
C LEU A 173 16.45 17.52 -8.57
N GLY A 174 16.96 17.45 -9.80
CA GLY A 174 17.99 18.33 -10.32
C GLY A 174 18.21 17.98 -11.78
N HIS A 175 19.36 17.41 -12.06
CA HIS A 175 19.68 16.79 -13.34
C HIS A 175 20.71 15.68 -13.11
N GLY A 176 20.84 14.76 -14.06
CA GLY A 176 21.85 13.71 -13.99
C GLY A 176 21.60 12.60 -14.98
N ALA A 177 22.33 11.49 -14.80
CA ALA A 177 22.21 10.33 -15.67
C ALA A 177 20.95 9.50 -15.36
N ILE A 178 20.77 8.46 -16.16
CA ILE A 178 19.84 7.35 -15.93
C ILE A 178 20.66 6.11 -15.59
N ALA A 179 20.25 5.30 -14.62
CA ALA A 179 20.88 4.02 -14.34
C ALA A 179 19.86 2.89 -14.18
N LEU A 180 20.26 1.67 -14.50
CA LEU A 180 19.54 0.44 -14.16
C LEU A 180 20.35 -0.31 -13.11
N ARG A 181 19.73 -0.70 -12.01
CA ARG A 181 20.39 -1.39 -10.89
C ARG A 181 19.64 -2.67 -10.55
N GLY A 182 20.31 -3.80 -10.64
CA GLY A 182 19.75 -5.09 -10.23
C GLY A 182 19.82 -5.25 -8.71
N VAL A 183 18.72 -5.68 -8.10
CA VAL A 183 18.59 -5.87 -6.65
C VAL A 183 18.49 -7.34 -6.30
N GLN A 184 17.61 -8.08 -6.97
CA GLN A 184 17.41 -9.51 -6.77
C GLN A 184 17.08 -10.18 -8.11
N GLY A 185 17.57 -11.40 -8.33
CA GLY A 185 17.32 -12.11 -9.59
C GLY A 185 17.85 -11.34 -10.81
N GLU A 186 17.20 -11.54 -11.95
CA GLU A 186 17.46 -10.84 -13.20
C GLU A 186 16.21 -10.09 -13.66
N VAL A 187 16.37 -8.84 -14.07
CA VAL A 187 15.33 -8.04 -14.74
C VAL A 187 15.86 -7.58 -16.08
N ALA A 188 15.10 -7.85 -17.13
CA ALA A 188 15.44 -7.46 -18.49
C ALA A 188 14.65 -6.21 -18.90
N PHE A 189 15.28 -5.38 -19.73
CA PHE A 189 14.68 -4.18 -20.31
C PHE A 189 14.85 -4.20 -21.83
N ARG A 190 13.96 -3.54 -22.56
CA ARG A 190 14.10 -3.32 -24.01
C ARG A 190 13.38 -2.06 -24.44
N ASN A 191 13.63 -1.66 -25.70
CA ASN A 191 12.96 -0.52 -26.35
C ASN A 191 13.04 0.78 -25.53
N LEU A 192 14.15 0.95 -24.80
CA LEU A 192 14.39 2.15 -24.00
C LEU A 192 14.64 3.34 -24.92
N ALA A 193 13.84 4.39 -24.77
CA ALA A 193 13.96 5.61 -25.53
C ALA A 193 13.76 6.82 -24.61
N ILE A 194 14.66 7.80 -24.72
CA ILE A 194 14.60 9.04 -23.94
C ILE A 194 14.42 10.25 -24.84
N GLU A 195 13.47 11.09 -24.49
CA GLU A 195 13.21 12.38 -25.12
C GLU A 195 13.52 13.49 -24.11
N ARG A 196 14.31 14.48 -24.53
CA ARG A 196 14.51 15.70 -23.75
C ARG A 196 13.32 16.64 -23.92
N LEU A 197 12.76 17.07 -22.80
CA LEU A 197 11.66 18.02 -22.76
C LEU A 197 12.21 19.43 -22.50
N GLY A 198 11.50 20.45 -22.97
CA GLY A 198 11.90 21.84 -22.74
C GLY A 198 11.88 22.23 -21.26
N ALA A 199 12.67 23.25 -20.88
CA ALA A 199 12.73 23.75 -19.50
C ALA A 199 11.36 24.19 -18.93
N GLN A 200 10.45 24.63 -19.82
CA GLN A 200 9.09 25.06 -19.48
C GLN A 200 8.05 23.93 -19.57
N ALA A 201 8.44 22.67 -19.77
CA ALA A 201 7.51 21.55 -19.76
C ALA A 201 6.80 21.45 -18.41
N ARG A 202 5.47 21.27 -18.43
CA ARG A 202 4.61 21.15 -17.24
C ARG A 202 3.63 20.00 -17.41
N ASN A 203 3.10 19.54 -16.29
CA ASN A 203 1.99 18.59 -16.28
C ASN A 203 0.67 19.35 -16.06
N GLU A 204 -0.06 19.64 -17.13
CA GLU A 204 -1.35 20.36 -17.05
C GLU A 204 -2.42 19.56 -16.29
N ALA A 205 -2.24 18.24 -16.17
CA ALA A 205 -3.15 17.39 -15.40
C ALA A 205 -2.86 17.39 -13.89
N ASP A 206 -1.68 17.84 -13.46
CA ASP A 206 -1.34 17.96 -12.03
C ASP A 206 -1.98 19.22 -11.44
N THR A 207 -3.26 19.09 -11.11
CA THR A 207 -4.12 20.18 -10.64
C THR A 207 -4.23 20.26 -9.13
N LEU A 208 -3.72 19.24 -8.41
CA LEU A 208 -3.73 19.21 -6.96
C LEU A 208 -2.55 20.04 -6.42
N PRO A 209 -2.74 20.79 -5.32
CA PRO A 209 -1.66 21.56 -4.72
C PRO A 209 -0.57 20.60 -4.21
N PRO A 210 0.73 20.94 -4.36
CA PRO A 210 1.80 20.17 -3.77
C PRO A 210 1.59 20.03 -2.26
N VAL A 211 1.80 18.82 -1.74
CA VAL A 211 1.68 18.53 -0.31
C VAL A 211 2.85 19.14 0.44
N ASP A 212 2.58 19.84 1.55
CA ASP A 212 3.63 20.26 2.48
C ASP A 212 4.14 19.05 3.28
N GLU A 213 5.23 18.45 2.80
CA GLU A 213 5.84 17.27 3.41
C GLU A 213 6.35 17.49 4.84
N ARG A 214 6.45 18.74 5.33
CA ARG A 214 6.86 19.02 6.71
C ARG A 214 5.75 18.68 7.71
N THR A 215 4.49 18.83 7.31
CA THR A 215 3.31 18.55 8.13
C THR A 215 2.59 17.26 7.74
N ASP A 216 2.92 16.68 6.60
CA ASP A 216 2.40 15.37 6.17
C ASP A 216 3.04 14.21 6.96
N GLY A 217 2.20 13.41 7.62
CA GLY A 217 2.62 12.19 8.29
C GLY A 217 3.00 11.09 7.31
N VAL A 218 2.33 10.99 6.16
CA VAL A 218 2.44 9.85 5.24
C VAL A 218 3.85 9.73 4.66
N ILE A 219 4.43 10.83 4.17
CA ILE A 219 5.79 10.82 3.62
C ILE A 219 6.84 10.31 4.63
N ARG A 220 6.63 10.53 5.94
CA ARG A 220 7.55 10.06 6.99
C ARG A 220 7.52 8.54 7.12
N PHE A 221 6.37 7.92 6.91
CA PHE A 221 6.22 6.46 6.83
C PHE A 221 6.82 5.92 5.53
N GLN A 222 6.58 6.59 4.41
CA GLN A 222 7.17 6.21 3.11
C GLN A 222 8.70 6.22 3.16
N GLN A 223 9.32 7.22 3.79
CA GLN A 223 10.78 7.32 3.98
C GLN A 223 11.37 6.28 4.96
N ARG A 224 10.54 5.48 5.62
CA ARG A 224 10.94 4.34 6.45
C ARG A 224 10.50 3.01 5.82
N ASP A 225 10.07 3.04 4.56
CA ASP A 225 9.50 1.91 3.82
C ASP A 225 8.34 1.22 4.57
N PHE A 226 7.54 2.01 5.30
CA PHE A 226 6.36 1.51 5.99
C PHE A 226 5.13 1.52 5.04
N PRO A 227 4.34 0.42 4.98
CA PRO A 227 3.16 0.31 4.14
C PRO A 227 2.00 1.18 4.63
N VAL A 228 1.66 2.21 3.85
CA VAL A 228 0.48 3.05 4.11
C VAL A 228 -0.62 2.69 3.11
N ILE A 229 -1.52 1.81 3.56
CA ILE A 229 -2.63 1.25 2.76
C ILE A 229 -3.93 1.43 3.56
N ASP A 230 -4.93 2.09 2.97
CA ASP A 230 -6.30 2.09 3.47
C ASP A 230 -7.06 0.94 2.83
N TYR A 231 -7.35 -0.12 3.59
CA TYR A 231 -8.04 -1.33 3.12
C TYR A 231 -9.57 -1.16 3.09
N HIS A 232 -10.11 -0.01 3.48
CA HIS A 232 -11.54 0.15 3.70
C HIS A 232 -12.07 1.44 3.06
N VAL A 233 -11.95 1.50 1.72
CA VAL A 233 -12.47 2.59 0.90
C VAL A 233 -13.69 2.14 0.08
N HIS A 234 -14.79 2.85 0.24
CA HIS A 234 -16.02 2.71 -0.52
C HIS A 234 -16.11 3.80 -1.58
N LEU A 235 -16.38 3.43 -2.84
CA LEU A 235 -16.64 4.37 -3.93
C LEU A 235 -18.07 4.93 -3.84
N LYS A 236 -18.33 5.78 -2.82
CA LYS A 236 -19.64 6.36 -2.51
C LYS A 236 -19.54 7.83 -2.08
N GLY A 237 -20.69 8.49 -1.93
CA GLY A 237 -20.78 9.90 -1.53
C GLY A 237 -20.00 10.85 -2.44
N GLY A 238 -20.01 10.60 -3.75
CA GLY A 238 -19.32 11.41 -4.77
C GLY A 238 -17.85 11.04 -5.01
N LEU A 239 -17.32 10.02 -4.35
CA LEU A 239 -16.00 9.48 -4.64
C LEU A 239 -16.04 8.51 -5.83
N THR A 240 -15.56 8.94 -7.00
CA THR A 240 -15.37 8.06 -8.16
C THR A 240 -14.03 7.32 -8.08
N LYS A 241 -13.85 6.25 -8.86
CA LYS A 241 -12.59 5.52 -8.94
C LYS A 241 -11.43 6.39 -9.44
N GLU A 242 -11.68 7.30 -10.38
CA GLU A 242 -10.68 8.23 -10.91
C GLU A 242 -10.26 9.23 -9.83
N ARG A 243 -11.22 9.75 -9.05
CA ARG A 243 -10.93 10.66 -7.94
C ARG A 243 -10.16 9.96 -6.82
N ALA A 244 -10.57 8.75 -6.43
CA ALA A 244 -9.85 7.93 -5.45
C ALA A 244 -8.41 7.65 -5.92
N HIS A 245 -8.22 7.38 -7.21
CA HIS A 245 -6.90 7.14 -7.79
C HIS A 245 -6.01 8.40 -7.74
N ALA A 246 -6.54 9.55 -8.13
CA ALA A 246 -5.83 10.82 -8.03
C ALA A 246 -5.45 11.17 -6.58
N MET A 247 -6.35 10.91 -5.63
CA MET A 247 -6.10 11.09 -4.20
C MET A 247 -5.00 10.17 -3.69
N SER A 248 -5.01 8.88 -4.08
CA SER A 248 -3.98 7.90 -3.73
C SER A 248 -2.58 8.37 -4.16
N MET A 249 -2.43 8.79 -5.43
CA MET A 249 -1.16 9.31 -5.94
C MET A 249 -0.71 10.58 -5.21
N ASN A 250 -1.62 11.52 -4.99
CA ASN A 250 -1.28 12.79 -4.34
C ASN A 250 -0.85 12.61 -2.88
N TYR A 251 -1.62 11.83 -2.12
CA TYR A 251 -1.39 11.63 -0.68
C TYR A 251 -0.35 10.55 -0.38
N GLY A 252 -0.02 9.69 -1.35
CA GLY A 252 0.87 8.55 -1.13
C GLY A 252 0.24 7.49 -0.21
N ILE A 253 -1.08 7.33 -0.26
CA ILE A 253 -1.82 6.29 0.46
C ILE A 253 -2.40 5.35 -0.59
N ASN A 254 -2.06 4.07 -0.54
CA ASN A 254 -2.65 3.08 -1.43
C ASN A 254 -4.07 2.77 -0.94
N TYR A 255 -5.02 2.57 -1.87
CA TYR A 255 -6.40 2.27 -1.52
C TYR A 255 -6.79 0.85 -1.91
N GLY A 256 -7.41 0.17 -0.95
CA GLY A 256 -8.22 -1.00 -1.16
C GLY A 256 -9.68 -0.58 -1.34
N VAL A 257 -10.19 -0.73 -2.56
CA VAL A 257 -11.58 -0.37 -2.89
C VAL A 257 -12.47 -1.58 -2.67
N ALA A 258 -13.54 -1.37 -1.90
CA ALA A 258 -14.38 -2.45 -1.43
C ALA A 258 -15.86 -2.08 -1.56
N PRO A 259 -16.61 -2.71 -2.47
CA PRO A 259 -18.05 -2.62 -2.47
C PRO A 259 -18.62 -3.46 -1.33
N ASN A 260 -19.89 -3.23 -1.01
CA ASN A 260 -20.64 -4.14 -0.15
C ASN A 260 -21.14 -5.32 -0.99
N ALA A 261 -21.13 -6.53 -0.42
CA ALA A 261 -21.76 -7.74 -0.97
C ALA A 261 -22.70 -8.34 0.09
N GLY A 262 -23.98 -8.56 -0.25
CA GLY A 262 -25.04 -8.85 0.73
C GLY A 262 -26.17 -7.81 0.77
N GLU A 263 -26.65 -7.46 1.97
CA GLU A 263 -27.82 -6.59 2.13
C GLU A 263 -27.68 -5.65 3.34
N GLY A 264 -28.43 -4.53 3.32
CA GLY A 264 -28.56 -3.65 4.49
C GLY A 264 -27.41 -2.66 4.73
N GLY A 265 -26.32 -2.77 3.98
CA GLY A 265 -25.22 -1.81 3.97
C GLY A 265 -25.59 -0.45 3.36
N VAL A 266 -24.66 0.51 3.42
CA VAL A 266 -24.82 1.86 2.84
C VAL A 266 -23.83 2.06 1.70
N GLY A 267 -24.35 2.38 0.51
CA GLY A 267 -23.56 2.62 -0.71
C GLY A 267 -23.93 1.63 -1.82
N ARG A 268 -22.99 1.39 -2.75
CA ARG A 268 -23.16 0.37 -3.78
C ARG A 268 -23.27 -0.99 -3.11
N MET A 269 -24.37 -1.68 -3.40
CA MET A 269 -24.66 -3.01 -2.89
C MET A 269 -24.69 -3.99 -4.05
N LEU A 270 -23.73 -4.93 -4.09
CA LEU A 270 -23.73 -6.04 -5.04
C LEU A 270 -24.74 -7.11 -4.59
N ALA A 271 -25.59 -7.56 -5.53
CA ALA A 271 -26.70 -8.47 -5.24
C ALA A 271 -26.38 -9.95 -5.52
N ASP A 272 -25.48 -10.24 -6.46
CA ASP A 272 -25.15 -11.60 -6.90
C ASP A 272 -23.73 -11.71 -7.50
N ASP A 273 -23.33 -12.93 -7.85
CA ASP A 273 -22.03 -13.23 -8.44
C ASP A 273 -21.77 -12.45 -9.74
N GLY A 274 -22.80 -12.19 -10.56
CA GLY A 274 -22.67 -11.43 -11.80
C GLY A 274 -22.26 -9.98 -11.54
N GLU A 275 -22.86 -9.35 -10.53
CA GLU A 275 -22.48 -8.00 -10.10
C GLU A 275 -21.09 -7.94 -9.45
N VAL A 276 -20.66 -9.02 -8.79
CA VAL A 276 -19.28 -9.16 -8.28
C VAL A 276 -18.27 -9.11 -9.42
N TYR A 277 -18.44 -9.92 -10.46
CA TYR A 277 -17.52 -9.91 -11.60
C TYR A 277 -17.55 -8.57 -12.34
N ALA A 278 -18.74 -7.99 -12.56
CA ALA A 278 -18.86 -6.69 -13.21
C ALA A 278 -18.16 -5.56 -12.43
N TYR A 279 -18.21 -5.60 -11.09
CA TYR A 279 -17.45 -4.65 -10.27
C TYR A 279 -15.94 -4.89 -10.37
N PHE A 280 -15.50 -6.15 -10.30
CA PHE A 280 -14.09 -6.49 -10.40
C PHE A 280 -13.49 -5.99 -11.72
N ASP A 281 -14.14 -6.29 -12.85
CA ASP A 281 -13.73 -5.83 -14.19
C ASP A 281 -13.66 -4.29 -14.30
N GLU A 282 -14.51 -3.57 -13.56
CA GLU A 282 -14.53 -2.11 -13.54
C GLU A 282 -13.27 -1.51 -12.90
N VAL A 283 -12.69 -2.18 -11.90
CA VAL A 283 -11.61 -1.63 -11.05
C VAL A 283 -10.28 -2.36 -11.16
N GLU A 284 -10.21 -3.58 -11.70
CA GLU A 284 -9.00 -4.43 -11.72
C GLU A 284 -7.78 -3.75 -12.37
N ARG A 285 -8.02 -2.89 -13.36
CA ARG A 285 -6.99 -2.14 -14.11
C ARG A 285 -6.49 -0.88 -13.41
N MET A 286 -7.17 -0.48 -12.33
CA MET A 286 -6.74 0.62 -11.47
C MET A 286 -5.72 0.08 -10.47
N PRO A 287 -4.76 0.88 -9.98
CA PRO A 287 -3.76 0.45 -9.00
C PRO A 287 -4.33 0.39 -7.58
N PHE A 288 -5.56 -0.11 -7.44
CA PHE A 288 -6.18 -0.40 -6.14
C PHE A 288 -5.97 -1.86 -5.80
N LEU A 289 -5.91 -2.15 -4.49
CA LEU A 289 -6.25 -3.48 -4.02
C LEU A 289 -7.77 -3.65 -4.17
N CYS A 290 -8.22 -4.84 -4.54
CA CYS A 290 -9.63 -5.15 -4.75
C CYS A 290 -10.15 -5.92 -3.53
N GLY A 291 -10.90 -5.23 -2.66
CA GLY A 291 -11.55 -5.85 -1.50
C GLY A 291 -13.05 -6.05 -1.72
N VAL A 292 -13.71 -6.72 -0.77
CA VAL A 292 -15.17 -6.72 -0.65
C VAL A 292 -15.60 -6.86 0.81
N GLN A 293 -16.63 -6.10 1.19
CA GLN A 293 -17.24 -6.15 2.52
C GLN A 293 -18.45 -7.09 2.52
N GLY A 294 -18.42 -8.12 3.35
CA GLY A 294 -19.55 -9.00 3.60
C GLY A 294 -20.59 -8.33 4.51
N GLU A 295 -21.79 -8.08 3.97
CA GLU A 295 -22.86 -7.32 4.64
C GLU A 295 -24.11 -8.17 4.91
N GLY A 296 -24.89 -7.75 5.90
CA GLY A 296 -26.21 -8.34 6.21
C GLY A 296 -26.18 -9.79 6.71
N ARG A 297 -24.99 -10.33 7.01
CA ARG A 297 -24.75 -11.69 7.56
C ARG A 297 -25.22 -12.86 6.66
N LYS A 298 -25.81 -12.58 5.50
CA LYS A 298 -26.24 -13.56 4.49
C LYS A 298 -25.26 -13.73 3.34
N TRP A 299 -24.28 -12.82 3.20
CA TRP A 299 -23.38 -12.78 2.05
C TRP A 299 -22.71 -14.13 1.75
N THR A 300 -22.31 -14.89 2.78
CA THR A 300 -21.71 -16.22 2.60
C THR A 300 -22.64 -17.29 2.02
N ALA A 301 -23.96 -17.08 2.10
CA ALA A 301 -24.98 -17.91 1.46
C ALA A 301 -25.37 -17.39 0.07
N THR A 302 -25.23 -16.09 -0.17
CA THR A 302 -25.61 -15.42 -1.42
C THR A 302 -24.56 -15.62 -2.52
N PHE A 303 -23.28 -15.47 -2.19
CA PHE A 303 -22.19 -15.46 -3.17
C PHE A 303 -21.42 -16.78 -3.18
N SER A 304 -21.02 -17.22 -4.37
CA SER A 304 -20.14 -18.37 -4.49
C SER A 304 -18.72 -18.05 -4.00
N GLN A 305 -17.98 -19.08 -3.57
CA GLN A 305 -16.57 -18.94 -3.21
C GLN A 305 -15.68 -18.59 -4.41
N GLU A 306 -16.12 -18.94 -5.62
CA GLU A 306 -15.45 -18.55 -6.86
C GLU A 306 -15.57 -17.05 -7.08
N ALA A 307 -16.79 -16.50 -6.99
CA ALA A 307 -17.02 -15.06 -7.14
C ALA A 307 -16.30 -14.24 -6.06
N LEU A 308 -16.37 -14.65 -4.80
CA LEU A 308 -15.60 -13.99 -3.73
C LEU A 308 -14.08 -14.18 -3.90
N GLY A 309 -13.66 -15.22 -4.61
CA GLY A 309 -12.27 -15.60 -4.80
C GLY A 309 -11.46 -14.65 -5.68
N VAL A 310 -12.10 -13.81 -6.48
CA VAL A 310 -11.46 -12.84 -7.38
C VAL A 310 -10.86 -11.64 -6.64
N PHE A 311 -11.42 -11.30 -5.48
CA PHE A 311 -10.91 -10.20 -4.66
C PHE A 311 -9.60 -10.55 -3.97
N ASP A 312 -8.74 -9.56 -3.75
CA ASP A 312 -7.50 -9.69 -3.00
C ASP A 312 -7.79 -10.08 -1.54
N TYR A 313 -8.83 -9.49 -0.94
CA TYR A 313 -9.21 -9.72 0.45
C TYR A 313 -10.72 -9.61 0.69
N LEU A 314 -11.21 -10.35 1.68
CA LEU A 314 -12.59 -10.28 2.18
C LEU A 314 -12.60 -9.69 3.58
N PHE A 315 -13.57 -8.86 3.91
CA PHE A 315 -13.72 -8.39 5.28
C PHE A 315 -15.16 -8.34 5.74
N THR A 316 -15.32 -8.37 7.04
CA THR A 316 -16.61 -8.29 7.71
C THR A 316 -16.46 -7.42 8.95
N ASP A 317 -17.59 -6.96 9.47
CA ASP A 317 -17.69 -6.27 10.75
C ASP A 317 -18.60 -7.05 11.69
N ALA A 318 -18.70 -6.59 12.94
CA ALA A 318 -19.71 -7.03 13.89
C ALA A 318 -20.70 -5.90 14.20
N MET A 319 -20.95 -5.03 13.22
CA MET A 319 -21.86 -3.89 13.35
C MET A 319 -23.30 -4.24 12.97
N THR A 320 -23.49 -5.34 12.24
CA THR A 320 -24.79 -6.00 12.06
C THR A 320 -24.80 -7.31 12.83
N ILE A 321 -25.66 -7.43 13.84
CA ILE A 321 -25.77 -8.62 14.70
C ILE A 321 -27.20 -9.16 14.73
N ILE A 322 -27.35 -10.40 15.18
CA ILE A 322 -28.65 -10.93 15.62
C ILE A 322 -28.77 -10.64 17.11
N ASP A 323 -29.75 -9.86 17.53
CA ASP A 323 -29.93 -9.47 18.92
C ASP A 323 -30.48 -10.62 19.80
N HIS A 324 -30.62 -10.36 21.10
CA HIS A 324 -31.07 -11.34 22.08
C HIS A 324 -32.55 -11.76 21.94
N LYS A 325 -33.30 -11.16 21.00
CA LYS A 325 -34.66 -11.54 20.59
C LYS A 325 -34.70 -12.18 19.20
N GLY A 326 -33.56 -12.35 18.54
CA GLY A 326 -33.46 -12.92 17.20
C GLY A 326 -33.69 -11.93 16.07
N ARG A 327 -33.74 -10.62 16.35
CA ARG A 327 -33.90 -9.58 15.32
C ARG A 327 -32.55 -9.24 14.70
N ASN A 328 -32.56 -8.87 13.43
CA ASN A 328 -31.40 -8.19 12.83
C ASN A 328 -31.28 -6.79 13.44
N SER A 329 -30.09 -6.44 13.93
CA SER A 329 -29.80 -5.16 14.59
C SER A 329 -28.50 -4.58 14.05
N ARG A 330 -28.61 -3.43 13.38
CA ARG A 330 -27.47 -2.61 12.97
C ARG A 330 -27.11 -1.66 14.09
N ILE A 331 -26.05 -1.97 14.82
CA ILE A 331 -25.73 -1.28 16.10
C ILE A 331 -25.29 0.18 15.91
N TYR A 332 -25.05 0.61 14.68
CA TYR A 332 -24.79 2.00 14.28
C TYR A 332 -26.06 2.79 13.94
N ARG A 333 -27.23 2.16 14.04
CA ARG A 333 -28.54 2.80 13.88
C ARG A 333 -29.25 2.78 15.23
N PRO A 334 -29.32 3.92 15.95
CA PRO A 334 -29.92 3.96 17.28
C PRO A 334 -31.34 3.39 17.34
N GLU A 335 -32.12 3.52 16.27
CA GLU A 335 -33.47 2.98 16.13
C GLU A 335 -33.55 1.45 16.05
N GLU A 336 -32.45 0.77 15.71
CA GLU A 336 -32.34 -0.71 15.66
C GLU A 336 -31.67 -1.28 16.93
N VAL A 337 -31.26 -0.43 17.89
CA VAL A 337 -30.64 -0.85 19.15
C VAL A 337 -31.72 -0.98 20.23
N HIS A 338 -32.06 -2.21 20.56
CA HIS A 338 -33.10 -2.54 21.52
C HIS A 338 -32.54 -3.33 22.70
N TYR A 339 -32.66 -2.75 23.90
CA TYR A 339 -32.23 -3.41 25.14
C TYR A 339 -33.31 -4.33 25.74
N ASP A 340 -34.60 -4.10 25.48
CA ASP A 340 -35.73 -4.95 25.92
C ASP A 340 -35.64 -5.51 27.35
N GLY A 341 -35.20 -4.66 28.29
CA GLY A 341 -35.08 -5.00 29.70
C GLY A 341 -33.76 -5.66 30.11
N VAL A 342 -32.83 -5.94 29.18
CA VAL A 342 -31.45 -6.30 29.52
C VAL A 342 -30.63 -5.07 29.87
N THR A 343 -29.63 -5.23 30.74
CA THR A 343 -28.67 -4.18 31.05
C THR A 343 -27.67 -3.99 29.91
N LYS A 344 -27.01 -2.82 29.84
CA LYS A 344 -25.93 -2.57 28.86
C LYS A 344 -24.75 -3.54 29.00
N GLU A 345 -24.48 -4.04 30.20
CA GLU A 345 -23.46 -5.08 30.42
C GLU A 345 -23.87 -6.42 29.80
N GLN A 346 -25.13 -6.82 29.96
CA GLN A 346 -25.66 -8.04 29.32
C GLN A 346 -25.72 -7.90 27.80
N TYR A 347 -26.09 -6.72 27.31
CA TYR A 347 -26.04 -6.41 25.88
C TYR A 347 -24.60 -6.50 25.35
N MET A 348 -23.62 -5.99 26.12
CA MET A 348 -22.20 -6.08 25.77
C MET A 348 -21.70 -7.52 25.70
N ASP A 349 -22.10 -8.39 26.64
CA ASP A 349 -21.76 -9.82 26.58
C ASP A 349 -22.34 -10.47 25.31
N HIS A 350 -23.57 -10.12 24.95
CA HIS A 350 -24.20 -10.58 23.71
C HIS A 350 -23.49 -10.05 22.44
N LEU A 351 -23.06 -8.78 22.42
CA LEU A 351 -22.26 -8.23 21.32
C LEU A 351 -20.96 -9.02 21.11
N VAL A 352 -20.27 -9.36 22.19
CA VAL A 352 -19.04 -10.17 22.14
C VAL A 352 -19.33 -11.58 21.65
N ASP A 353 -20.42 -12.21 22.11
CA ASP A 353 -20.85 -13.53 21.64
C ASP A 353 -21.14 -13.52 20.14
N GLN A 354 -21.84 -12.50 19.64
CA GLN A 354 -22.11 -12.34 18.20
C GLN A 354 -20.82 -12.07 17.41
N THR A 355 -19.92 -11.23 17.92
CA THR A 355 -18.63 -10.95 17.28
C THR A 355 -17.81 -12.24 17.13
N VAL A 356 -17.68 -13.02 18.22
CA VAL A 356 -17.01 -14.32 18.21
C VAL A 356 -17.67 -15.29 17.22
N LYS A 357 -19.01 -15.32 17.19
CA LYS A 357 -19.78 -16.16 16.27
C LYS A 357 -19.51 -15.79 14.81
N ILE A 358 -19.61 -14.50 14.47
CA ILE A 358 -19.39 -13.99 13.11
C ILE A 358 -17.98 -14.33 12.65
N LEU A 359 -16.97 -13.94 13.43
CA LEU A 359 -15.56 -14.11 13.07
C LEU A 359 -15.14 -15.58 13.03
N THR A 360 -15.80 -16.46 13.77
CA THR A 360 -15.57 -17.91 13.68
C THR A 360 -16.04 -18.47 12.34
N ASN A 361 -17.20 -18.03 11.84
CA ASN A 361 -17.93 -18.73 10.78
C ASN A 361 -17.85 -18.04 9.40
N GLU A 362 -17.55 -16.75 9.33
CA GLU A 362 -17.39 -16.03 8.07
C GLU A 362 -15.94 -16.10 7.57
N PRO A 363 -15.71 -16.33 6.26
CA PRO A 363 -14.38 -16.46 5.65
C PRO A 363 -13.70 -15.09 5.44
N ALA A 364 -13.72 -14.23 6.46
CA ALA A 364 -13.11 -12.91 6.40
C ALA A 364 -11.60 -12.97 6.69
N ASP A 365 -10.84 -12.12 5.99
CA ASP A 365 -9.44 -11.83 6.25
C ASP A 365 -9.27 -10.71 7.29
N ILE A 366 -10.20 -9.76 7.33
CA ILE A 366 -10.12 -8.58 8.19
C ILE A 366 -11.40 -8.44 9.03
N TYR A 367 -11.24 -8.15 10.32
CA TYR A 367 -12.30 -7.66 11.19
C TYR A 367 -12.30 -6.12 11.18
N ALA A 368 -13.26 -5.55 10.44
CA ALA A 368 -13.43 -4.12 10.26
C ALA A 368 -14.27 -3.49 11.37
N ASN A 369 -14.04 -2.18 11.61
CA ASN A 369 -14.67 -1.40 12.67
C ASN A 369 -14.65 -2.10 14.04
N PRO A 370 -13.53 -2.70 14.46
CA PRO A 370 -13.52 -3.56 15.61
C PRO A 370 -13.85 -2.76 16.85
N THR A 371 -14.53 -3.39 17.79
CA THR A 371 -14.92 -2.79 19.07
C THR A 371 -15.92 -1.63 18.99
N TYR A 372 -16.55 -1.40 17.84
CA TYR A 372 -17.61 -0.40 17.72
C TYR A 372 -18.74 -0.65 18.73
N LEU A 373 -19.28 0.43 19.30
CA LEU A 373 -20.39 0.40 20.25
C LEU A 373 -21.53 1.31 19.76
N PRO A 374 -22.80 0.98 20.09
CA PRO A 374 -23.92 1.90 19.94
C PRO A 374 -23.63 3.29 20.52
N ASP A 375 -24.20 4.33 19.90
CA ASP A 375 -23.95 5.73 20.26
C ASP A 375 -24.14 6.02 21.75
N ASP A 376 -25.17 5.45 22.39
CA ASP A 376 -25.46 5.64 23.81
C ASP A 376 -24.56 4.84 24.77
N MET A 377 -23.61 4.07 24.24
CA MET A 377 -22.58 3.33 24.98
C MET A 377 -21.16 3.89 24.75
N GLN A 378 -20.93 4.67 23.71
CA GLN A 378 -19.59 5.14 23.32
C GLN A 378 -18.89 5.98 24.39
N ALA A 379 -19.63 6.79 25.17
CA ALA A 379 -19.05 7.62 26.23
C ALA A 379 -18.39 6.80 27.36
N ASP A 380 -18.80 5.54 27.53
CA ASP A 380 -18.28 4.61 28.51
C ASP A 380 -17.50 3.45 27.84
N TYR A 381 -16.86 3.70 26.69
CA TYR A 381 -16.20 2.67 25.88
C TYR A 381 -15.28 1.73 26.68
N ASP A 382 -14.36 2.30 27.48
CA ASP A 382 -13.38 1.53 28.27
C ASP A 382 -14.03 0.71 29.40
N ARG A 383 -15.22 1.11 29.85
CA ARG A 383 -15.98 0.34 30.84
C ARG A 383 -16.53 -0.95 30.22
N TYR A 384 -17.04 -0.87 28.99
CA TYR A 384 -17.69 -2.01 28.34
C TYR A 384 -16.66 -2.99 27.74
N TRP A 385 -15.57 -2.50 27.16
CA TRP A 385 -14.48 -3.33 26.63
C TRP A 385 -13.50 -3.75 27.71
N THR A 386 -13.95 -4.64 28.60
CA THR A 386 -13.08 -5.24 29.61
C THR A 386 -12.02 -6.14 28.97
N ASP A 387 -10.89 -6.31 29.66
CA ASP A 387 -9.82 -7.22 29.25
C ASP A 387 -10.33 -8.62 28.86
N ALA A 388 -11.24 -9.19 29.66
CA ALA A 388 -11.81 -10.50 29.39
C ALA A 388 -12.62 -10.54 28.09
N ARG A 389 -13.38 -9.48 27.77
CA ARG A 389 -14.15 -9.38 26.52
C ARG A 389 -13.23 -9.17 25.32
N VAL A 390 -12.21 -8.35 25.46
CA VAL A 390 -11.18 -8.14 24.44
C VAL A 390 -10.44 -9.45 24.14
N ASP A 391 -9.99 -10.17 25.17
CA ASP A 391 -9.25 -11.42 25.01
C ASP A 391 -10.07 -12.47 24.24
N ARG A 392 -11.39 -12.58 24.50
CA ARG A 392 -12.28 -13.46 23.73
C ARG A 392 -12.33 -13.14 22.22
N VAL A 393 -12.33 -11.86 21.85
CA VAL A 393 -12.33 -11.46 20.44
C VAL A 393 -10.96 -11.75 19.81
N LEU A 394 -9.88 -11.36 20.50
CA LEU A 394 -8.52 -11.59 20.03
C LEU A 394 -8.19 -13.11 19.89
N ASP A 395 -8.78 -13.97 20.73
CA ASP A 395 -8.66 -15.44 20.62
C ASP A 395 -9.15 -15.95 19.27
N VAL A 396 -10.26 -15.40 18.76
CA VAL A 396 -10.83 -15.80 17.47
C VAL A 396 -9.97 -15.27 16.33
N LEU A 397 -9.50 -14.02 16.44
CA LEU A 397 -8.62 -13.43 15.43
C LEU A 397 -7.31 -14.22 15.28
N GLU A 398 -6.65 -14.55 16.39
CA GLU A 398 -5.45 -15.36 16.40
C GLU A 398 -5.70 -16.77 15.84
N ARG A 399 -6.77 -17.43 16.29
CA ARG A 399 -7.11 -18.79 15.87
C ARG A 399 -7.36 -18.91 14.37
N TYR A 400 -8.00 -17.91 13.77
CA TYR A 400 -8.40 -17.95 12.35
C TYR A 400 -7.55 -17.07 11.43
N GLY A 401 -6.48 -16.47 11.94
CA GLY A 401 -5.59 -15.62 11.15
C GLY A 401 -6.28 -14.38 10.57
N ILE A 402 -7.21 -13.79 11.32
CA ILE A 402 -7.97 -12.60 10.90
C ILE A 402 -7.24 -11.35 11.39
N ALA A 403 -6.98 -10.42 10.47
CA ALA A 403 -6.37 -9.13 10.78
C ALA A 403 -7.34 -8.21 11.53
N LEU A 404 -6.80 -7.37 12.42
CA LEU A 404 -7.54 -6.37 13.17
C LEU A 404 -7.42 -5.01 12.48
N GLU A 405 -8.53 -4.43 12.01
CA GLU A 405 -8.51 -3.09 11.44
C GLU A 405 -8.24 -2.02 12.52
N ILE A 406 -7.38 -1.05 12.23
CA ILE A 406 -7.29 0.20 12.98
C ILE A 406 -8.07 1.24 12.19
N ASN A 407 -9.30 1.50 12.63
CA ASN A 407 -10.24 2.35 11.95
C ASN A 407 -10.00 3.82 12.28
N ALA A 408 -9.67 4.61 11.27
CA ALA A 408 -9.28 6.00 11.43
C ALA A 408 -10.45 6.92 11.76
N ARG A 409 -11.62 6.64 11.20
CA ARG A 409 -12.83 7.46 11.36
C ARG A 409 -13.42 7.34 12.76
N TYR A 410 -13.58 6.11 13.25
CA TYR A 410 -14.12 5.85 14.58
C TYR A 410 -13.06 5.92 15.68
N ARG A 411 -11.77 5.96 15.32
CA ARG A 411 -10.64 5.94 16.25
C ARG A 411 -10.68 4.72 17.19
N ILE A 412 -10.90 3.54 16.60
CA ILE A 412 -11.00 2.25 17.28
C ILE A 412 -10.08 1.21 16.60
N PRO A 413 -9.62 0.18 17.33
CA PRO A 413 -9.80 -0.02 18.77
C PRO A 413 -8.81 0.83 19.58
N SER A 414 -9.00 0.96 20.89
CA SER A 414 -8.10 1.76 21.72
C SER A 414 -6.63 1.29 21.64
N PHE A 415 -5.66 2.17 21.91
CA PHE A 415 -4.24 1.82 21.90
C PHE A 415 -3.89 0.67 22.88
N GLY A 416 -4.68 0.49 23.95
CA GLY A 416 -4.52 -0.65 24.85
C GLY A 416 -4.79 -1.99 24.14
N ILE A 417 -5.88 -2.05 23.38
CA ILE A 417 -6.26 -3.22 22.59
C ILE A 417 -5.26 -3.47 21.46
N ILE A 418 -4.81 -2.43 20.76
CA ILE A 418 -3.79 -2.55 19.69
C ILE A 418 -2.50 -3.17 20.24
N ARG A 419 -1.98 -2.69 21.39
CA ARG A 419 -0.78 -3.28 22.01
C ARG A 419 -0.99 -4.74 22.40
N ARG A 420 -2.17 -5.08 22.93
CA ARG A 420 -2.52 -6.46 23.30
C ARG A 420 -2.58 -7.38 22.10
N ALA A 421 -3.22 -6.94 21.01
CA ALA A 421 -3.27 -7.68 19.74
C ALA A 421 -1.86 -7.89 19.16
N LYS A 422 -1.01 -6.86 19.20
CA LYS A 422 0.39 -6.96 18.76
C LYS A 422 1.17 -8.01 19.57
N GLN A 423 1.03 -8.01 20.90
CA GLN A 423 1.70 -8.99 21.76
C GLN A 423 1.33 -10.45 21.43
N ARG A 424 0.15 -10.66 20.83
CA ARG A 424 -0.35 -11.95 20.37
C ARG A 424 0.01 -12.26 18.90
N GLY A 425 0.76 -11.38 18.24
CA GLY A 425 1.15 -11.56 16.83
C GLY A 425 0.02 -11.34 15.82
N ILE A 426 -1.13 -10.80 16.24
CA ILE A 426 -2.23 -10.46 15.34
C ILE A 426 -1.78 -9.32 14.42
N LYS A 427 -2.04 -9.48 13.12
CA LYS A 427 -1.68 -8.48 12.10
C LYS A 427 -2.75 -7.39 11.99
N PHE A 428 -2.35 -6.22 11.50
CA PHE A 428 -3.22 -5.06 11.39
C PHE A 428 -3.45 -4.63 9.95
N THR A 429 -4.62 -4.07 9.71
CA THR A 429 -4.92 -3.27 8.52
C THR A 429 -5.35 -1.87 8.96
N PHE A 430 -5.32 -0.90 8.05
CA PHE A 430 -5.91 0.42 8.31
C PHE A 430 -7.16 0.59 7.48
N GLY A 431 -8.11 1.36 8.00
CA GLY A 431 -9.38 1.60 7.31
C GLY A 431 -9.96 2.95 7.65
N THR A 432 -10.49 3.69 6.68
CA THR A 432 -11.26 4.91 6.96
C THR A 432 -12.76 4.65 7.04
N ASN A 433 -13.27 3.60 6.39
CA ASN A 433 -14.71 3.34 6.27
C ASN A 433 -15.48 4.63 5.89
N ASN A 434 -15.04 5.23 4.78
CA ASN A 434 -15.52 6.53 4.34
C ASN A 434 -17.02 6.52 4.00
N VAL A 435 -17.69 7.66 4.19
CA VAL A 435 -19.08 7.90 3.75
C VAL A 435 -19.17 8.75 2.49
N ASP A 436 -18.14 9.54 2.24
CA ASP A 436 -18.01 10.43 1.10
C ASP A 436 -16.55 10.54 0.66
N ALA A 437 -16.25 11.52 -0.16
CA ALA A 437 -14.92 11.75 -0.71
C ALA A 437 -13.97 12.54 0.20
N ASP A 438 -14.40 12.97 1.39
CA ASP A 438 -13.58 13.64 2.40
C ASP A 438 -13.43 12.77 3.66
N PHE A 439 -12.45 11.86 3.61
CA PHE A 439 -12.29 10.80 4.61
C PHE A 439 -10.92 10.79 5.29
N GLY A 440 -10.21 11.92 5.23
CA GLY A 440 -8.92 12.09 5.91
C GLY A 440 -7.78 11.30 5.30
N ARG A 441 -6.74 11.06 6.10
CA ARG A 441 -5.46 10.47 5.68
C ARG A 441 -4.92 9.48 6.71
N LEU A 442 -5.81 8.67 7.29
CA LEU A 442 -5.48 7.63 8.28
C LEU A 442 -4.84 8.17 9.57
N GLU A 443 -5.19 9.38 10.00
CA GLU A 443 -4.52 10.11 11.08
C GLU A 443 -4.40 9.28 12.37
N TYR A 444 -5.49 8.62 12.78
CA TYR A 444 -5.48 7.76 13.97
C TYR A 444 -4.67 6.48 13.77
N SER A 445 -4.70 5.87 12.59
CA SER A 445 -3.93 4.66 12.30
C SER A 445 -2.44 4.96 12.32
N LEU A 446 -2.01 6.09 11.75
CA LEU A 446 -0.63 6.56 11.80
C LEU A 446 -0.20 6.93 13.23
N GLU A 447 -1.11 7.53 14.02
CA GLU A 447 -0.88 7.76 15.45
C GLU A 447 -0.69 6.44 16.21
N ALA A 448 -1.50 5.43 15.91
CA ALA A 448 -1.41 4.11 16.51
C ALA A 448 -0.08 3.41 16.21
N VAL A 449 0.46 3.56 14.98
CA VAL A 449 1.77 3.03 14.63
C VAL A 449 2.84 3.56 15.58
N GLU A 450 2.90 4.86 15.78
CA GLU A 450 3.89 5.48 16.67
C GLU A 450 3.64 5.14 18.14
N LYS A 451 2.38 5.22 18.62
CA LYS A 451 2.02 5.02 20.03
C LYS A 451 2.09 3.55 20.48
N CYS A 452 1.89 2.62 19.58
CA CYS A 452 1.93 1.18 19.85
C CYS A 452 3.21 0.52 19.34
N GLY A 453 4.08 1.30 18.68
CA GLY A 453 5.35 0.84 18.14
C GLY A 453 5.18 -0.20 17.03
N LEU A 454 4.15 -0.07 16.19
CA LEU A 454 3.92 -0.99 15.07
C LEU A 454 5.03 -0.85 14.02
N THR A 455 5.34 -1.95 13.36
CA THR A 455 6.33 -2.07 12.29
C THR A 455 5.68 -2.60 11.02
N ALA A 456 6.37 -2.56 9.89
CA ALA A 456 5.84 -3.12 8.64
C ALA A 456 5.48 -4.61 8.78
N ASP A 457 6.23 -5.36 9.61
CA ASP A 457 5.96 -6.77 9.90
C ASP A 457 4.65 -6.99 10.67
N ASP A 458 4.11 -5.95 11.33
CA ASP A 458 2.83 -6.02 12.03
C ASP A 458 1.64 -5.83 11.07
N ILE A 459 1.87 -5.42 9.82
CA ILE A 459 0.81 -5.16 8.83
C ILE A 459 0.45 -6.42 8.06
N TRP A 460 -0.84 -6.63 7.87
CA TRP A 460 -1.38 -7.73 7.09
C TRP A 460 -1.33 -7.40 5.60
N PHE A 461 -1.08 -8.41 4.77
CA PHE A 461 -1.17 -8.32 3.31
C PHE A 461 -1.92 -9.52 2.73
N PRO A 462 -2.56 -9.39 1.55
CA PRO A 462 -3.29 -10.48 0.89
C PRO A 462 -2.52 -11.80 0.77
N ALA A 463 -1.20 -11.78 0.57
CA ALA A 463 -0.37 -12.99 0.54
C ALA A 463 -0.39 -13.81 1.85
N MET A 464 -0.84 -13.20 2.96
CA MET A 464 -1.00 -13.85 4.27
C MET A 464 -2.40 -14.45 4.47
N SER A 465 -3.32 -14.27 3.51
CA SER A 465 -4.70 -14.76 3.63
C SER A 465 -4.75 -16.28 3.81
N VAL A 466 -5.52 -16.71 4.79
CA VAL A 466 -5.86 -18.12 5.03
C VAL A 466 -7.33 -18.42 4.71
N ARG A 467 -8.09 -17.47 4.15
CA ARG A 467 -9.54 -17.63 3.97
C ARG A 467 -9.91 -18.87 3.16
N ARG A 468 -9.10 -19.23 2.16
CA ARG A 468 -9.36 -20.38 1.28
C ARG A 468 -9.31 -21.72 1.99
N VAL A 469 -8.69 -21.80 3.18
CA VAL A 469 -8.71 -23.02 4.01
C VAL A 469 -9.85 -23.05 5.02
N ARG A 470 -10.64 -21.96 5.13
CA ARG A 470 -11.73 -21.86 6.09
C ARG A 470 -13.03 -22.37 5.46
N PRO A 471 -13.70 -23.36 6.06
CA PRO A 471 -15.00 -23.79 5.56
C PRO A 471 -16.02 -22.66 5.76
N VAL A 472 -16.84 -22.42 4.73
CA VAL A 472 -18.00 -21.54 4.86
C VAL A 472 -19.05 -22.26 5.69
N VAL A 473 -19.37 -21.69 6.86
CA VAL A 473 -20.40 -22.24 7.74
C VAL A 473 -21.61 -21.32 7.68
N LEU A 474 -22.76 -21.84 7.26
CA LEU A 474 -24.03 -21.12 7.37
C LEU A 474 -24.54 -21.21 8.81
N TYR A 475 -24.25 -20.17 9.59
CA TYR A 475 -24.44 -20.15 11.05
C TYR A 475 -25.70 -19.42 11.51
N ASN A 476 -26.41 -18.79 10.58
CA ASN A 476 -27.72 -18.19 10.77
C ASN A 476 -28.71 -18.94 9.88
N LYS A 477 -29.92 -19.19 10.41
CA LYS A 477 -31.03 -19.69 9.62
C LYS A 477 -31.79 -18.49 9.11
N PHE A 478 -31.84 -18.35 7.79
CA PHE A 478 -32.66 -17.35 7.12
C PHE A 478 -33.89 -18.09 6.62
N GLU A 479 -35.06 -17.76 7.18
CA GLU A 479 -36.36 -18.26 6.70
C GLU A 479 -36.80 -17.52 5.44
#